data_AF-A0ABD3I7U7-F1
#
_entry.id   AF-A0ABD3I7U7-F1
#
_cell.length_a   1.000
_cell.length_b   1.000
_cell.length_c   1.000
_cell.angle_alpha   90.00
_cell.angle_beta   90.00
_cell.angle_gamma   90.00
#
_symmetry.space_group_name_H-M   'P 1'
#
loop_
_entity.id
_entity.type
_entity.pdbx_description
1 polymer ?
#
loop_
_entity_poly.entity_id
_entity_poly.type
_entity_poly.pdbx_seq_one_letter_code
_entity_poly.pdbx_strand_id
1 'polypeptide(L)'
;MMKVSQKDVLDERTFFYNEPFAKRVEYILSKQTFYNYESAYRMGQRVGFHGNNGTFKPKDTTLFAKASLKTFFEQTAEPLPHIECKNDETDGITYRLPKAYSRDDVYNKICEKMVAVNMTPISKAAFENIWKKDFPNYGIHNSSAFAKCAQCIYFMNM
;
A
#
# COMPACT_ATOMS: atom_id res chain seq x y z
N MET A 1 -47.34 33.51 -13.81
CA MET A 1 -45.94 33.97 -13.70
C MET A 1 -45.70 34.37 -12.25
N MET A 2 -45.09 33.48 -11.46
CA MET A 2 -44.71 33.77 -10.07
C MET A 2 -43.20 33.66 -9.96
N LYS A 3 -42.55 34.78 -9.64
CA LYS A 3 -41.13 34.85 -9.31
C LYS A 3 -40.95 34.26 -7.91
N VAL A 4 -40.15 33.21 -7.78
CA VAL A 4 -39.71 32.70 -6.48
C VAL A 4 -38.23 33.05 -6.30
N SER A 5 -37.96 33.71 -5.18
CA SER A 5 -36.69 34.28 -4.76
C SER A 5 -35.62 33.21 -4.53
N GLN A 6 -34.37 33.52 -4.90
CA GLN A 6 -33.19 32.64 -4.80
C GLN A 6 -32.71 32.34 -3.37
N LYS A 7 -33.48 32.68 -2.32
CA LYS A 7 -33.07 32.53 -0.91
C LYS A 7 -33.89 31.55 -0.08
N ASP A 8 -34.93 30.92 -0.63
CA ASP A 8 -35.85 30.07 0.14
C ASP A 8 -35.79 28.58 -0.26
N VAL A 9 -34.67 28.12 -0.84
CA VAL A 9 -34.46 26.69 -1.16
C VAL A 9 -33.43 26.08 -0.21
N LEU A 10 -33.65 26.29 1.08
CA LEU A 10 -33.03 25.54 2.16
C LEU A 10 -34.16 24.95 3.00
N ASP A 11 -34.85 23.96 2.44
CA ASP A 11 -35.75 23.15 3.24
C ASP A 11 -35.70 21.69 2.76
N GLU A 12 -34.95 20.91 3.54
CA GLU A 12 -35.20 19.53 3.90
C GLU A 12 -35.99 18.66 2.90
N ARG A 13 -35.37 18.26 1.78
CA ARG A 13 -35.85 17.08 1.03
C ARG A 13 -35.27 15.81 1.62
N THR A 14 -35.78 15.51 2.82
CA THR A 14 -35.68 14.21 3.46
C THR A 14 -36.38 13.18 2.56
N PHE A 15 -35.61 12.29 1.91
CA PHE A 15 -36.19 11.14 1.22
C PHE A 15 -36.67 10.13 2.26
N PHE A 16 -37.99 10.02 2.41
CA PHE A 16 -38.61 9.03 3.28
C PHE A 16 -38.48 7.64 2.63
N TYR A 17 -37.55 6.84 3.13
CA TYR A 17 -37.64 5.38 3.02
C TYR A 17 -38.25 4.85 4.33
N ASN A 18 -39.39 4.18 4.20
CA ASN A 18 -40.04 3.47 5.29
C ASN A 18 -39.19 2.25 5.68
N GLU A 19 -38.23 2.42 6.61
CA GLU A 19 -37.76 1.33 7.48
C GLU A 19 -37.40 1.89 8.87
N PRO A 20 -37.84 1.27 9.97
CA PRO A 20 -37.44 1.68 11.31
C PRO A 20 -36.05 1.10 11.60
N PHE A 21 -35.14 1.94 12.11
CA PHE A 21 -33.74 1.64 12.50
C PHE A 21 -32.65 1.77 11.42
N ALA A 22 -32.44 2.98 10.90
CA ALA A 22 -31.10 3.37 10.47
C ALA A 22 -30.80 4.80 10.93
N LYS A 23 -29.71 4.97 11.69
CA LYS A 23 -29.11 6.26 12.06
C LYS A 23 -29.04 7.15 10.81
N ARG A 24 -29.61 8.36 10.89
CA ARG A 24 -29.42 9.39 9.85
C ARG A 24 -27.94 9.71 9.77
N VAL A 25 -27.29 9.27 8.69
CA VAL A 25 -26.00 9.79 8.27
C VAL A 25 -26.30 10.83 7.21
N GLU A 26 -26.09 12.11 7.51
CA GLU A 26 -26.14 13.16 6.50
C GLU A 26 -24.98 12.96 5.52
N TYR A 27 -25.31 12.54 4.31
CA TYR A 27 -24.34 12.44 3.22
C TYR A 27 -24.16 13.81 2.55
N ILE A 28 -23.02 14.45 2.75
CA ILE A 28 -22.61 15.60 1.93
C ILE A 28 -22.06 15.05 0.60
N LEU A 29 -22.94 14.80 -0.37
CA LEU A 29 -22.53 14.46 -1.74
C LEU A 29 -22.16 15.75 -2.49
N SER A 30 -21.05 15.73 -3.23
CA SER A 30 -20.72 16.84 -4.12
C SER A 30 -21.74 16.94 -5.27
N LYS A 31 -22.00 18.17 -5.74
CA LYS A 31 -22.99 18.45 -6.80
C LYS A 31 -22.76 17.62 -8.06
N GLN A 32 -21.50 17.43 -8.47
CA GLN A 32 -21.14 16.60 -9.62
C GLN A 32 -21.54 15.14 -9.42
N THR A 33 -21.29 14.61 -8.22
CA THR A 33 -21.62 13.24 -7.84
C THR A 33 -23.13 13.00 -7.92
N PHE A 34 -23.94 13.96 -7.45
CA PHE A 34 -25.40 13.90 -7.57
C PHE A 34 -25.89 13.82 -9.02
N TYR A 35 -25.42 14.69 -9.91
CA TYR A 35 -25.87 14.68 -11.31
C TYR A 35 -25.42 13.43 -12.06
N ASN A 36 -24.24 12.91 -11.75
CA ASN A 36 -23.79 11.63 -12.30
C ASN A 36 -24.72 10.48 -11.86
N TYR A 37 -25.17 10.47 -10.60
CA TYR A 37 -26.16 9.49 -10.13
C TYR A 37 -27.52 9.66 -10.76
N GLU A 38 -28.02 10.88 -10.86
CA GLU A 38 -29.33 11.15 -11.48
C GLU A 38 -29.33 10.72 -12.95
N SER A 39 -28.24 10.98 -13.68
CA SER A 39 -28.07 10.52 -15.06
C SER A 39 -28.07 9.00 -15.16
N ALA A 40 -27.26 8.30 -14.35
CA ALA A 40 -27.19 6.84 -14.34
C ALA A 40 -28.55 6.18 -14.00
N TYR A 41 -29.27 6.75 -13.02
CA TYR A 41 -30.61 6.30 -12.63
C TYR A 41 -31.62 6.48 -13.78
N ARG A 42 -31.64 7.64 -14.44
CA ARG A 42 -32.51 7.90 -15.60
C ARG A 42 -32.22 6.97 -16.77
N MET A 43 -30.97 6.51 -16.92
CA MET A 43 -30.57 5.52 -17.91
C MET A 43 -30.89 4.07 -17.52
N GLY A 44 -31.59 3.84 -16.39
CA GLY A 44 -31.97 2.50 -15.93
C GLY A 44 -30.80 1.66 -15.42
N GLN A 45 -29.63 2.28 -15.18
CA GLN A 45 -28.49 1.57 -14.64
C GLN A 45 -28.75 1.25 -13.16
N ARG A 46 -28.82 -0.04 -12.83
CA ARG A 46 -28.77 -0.51 -11.43
C ARG A 46 -27.34 -0.35 -10.92
N VAL A 47 -26.99 0.86 -10.49
CA VAL A 47 -25.72 1.12 -9.82
C VAL A 47 -25.75 0.52 -8.42
N GLY A 48 -25.30 -0.74 -8.32
CA GLY A 48 -25.01 -1.36 -7.04
C GLY A 48 -23.84 -0.64 -6.40
N PHE A 49 -24.09 0.14 -5.34
CA PHE A 49 -23.03 0.70 -4.52
C PHE A 49 -22.36 -0.45 -3.76
N HIS A 50 -21.20 -0.91 -4.24
CA HIS A 50 -20.28 -1.64 -3.38
C HIS A 50 -19.62 -0.62 -2.47
N GLY A 51 -20.19 -0.43 -1.28
CA GLY A 51 -19.56 0.32 -0.20
C GLY A 51 -18.24 -0.35 0.18
N ASN A 52 -17.14 0.11 -0.41
CA ASN A 52 -15.81 -0.36 -0.08
C ASN A 52 -15.31 0.30 1.23
N ASN A 53 -16.20 0.41 2.22
CA ASN A 53 -15.93 1.01 3.54
C ASN A 53 -15.40 -0.04 4.54
N GLY A 54 -15.23 -1.29 4.12
CA GLY A 54 -14.53 -2.29 4.91
C GLY A 54 -13.03 -2.01 4.86
N THR A 55 -12.39 -1.79 6.02
CA THR A 55 -10.94 -1.91 6.12
C THR A 55 -10.54 -3.28 5.58
N PHE A 56 -9.90 -3.31 4.40
CA PHE A 56 -9.51 -4.57 3.77
C PHE A 56 -8.52 -5.28 4.69
N LYS A 57 -8.99 -6.32 5.38
CA LYS A 57 -8.11 -7.15 6.20
C LYS A 57 -7.17 -7.89 5.26
N PRO A 58 -5.85 -7.78 5.43
CA PRO A 58 -4.90 -8.56 4.64
C PRO A 58 -5.18 -10.05 4.85
N LYS A 59 -5.09 -10.83 3.77
CA LYS A 59 -5.25 -12.29 3.82
C LYS A 59 -4.14 -12.90 4.68
N ASP A 60 -4.42 -14.01 5.34
CA ASP A 60 -3.44 -14.74 6.15
C ASP A 60 -2.18 -15.11 5.36
N THR A 61 -2.33 -15.46 4.08
CA THR A 61 -1.20 -15.73 3.17
C THR A 61 -0.30 -14.51 2.98
N THR A 62 -0.89 -13.32 2.85
CA THR A 62 -0.13 -12.06 2.77
C THR A 62 0.57 -11.75 4.09
N LEU A 63 -0.11 -11.96 5.22
CA LEU A 63 0.47 -11.73 6.54
C LEU A 63 1.65 -12.68 6.81
N PHE A 64 1.51 -13.96 6.49
CA PHE A 64 2.57 -14.95 6.64
C PHE A 64 3.77 -14.64 5.75
N ALA A 65 3.54 -14.26 4.49
CA ALA A 65 4.61 -13.87 3.59
C ALA A 65 5.37 -12.63 4.09
N LYS A 66 4.64 -11.63 4.60
CA LYS A 66 5.24 -10.43 5.24
C LYS A 66 6.10 -10.81 6.45
N ALA A 67 5.58 -11.65 7.34
CA ALA A 67 6.32 -12.10 8.52
C ALA A 67 7.58 -12.88 8.12
N SER A 68 7.45 -13.78 7.13
CA SER A 68 8.56 -14.58 6.62
C SER A 68 9.65 -13.73 5.98
N LEU A 69 9.27 -12.69 5.24
CA LEU A 69 10.19 -11.72 4.66
C LEU A 69 10.92 -10.91 5.72
N LYS A 70 10.17 -10.41 6.71
CA LYS A 70 10.75 -9.68 7.84
C LYS A 70 11.81 -10.51 8.55
N THR A 71 11.48 -11.75 8.91
CA THR A 71 12.44 -12.66 9.56
C THR A 71 13.65 -12.96 8.67
N PHE A 72 13.44 -13.15 7.37
CA PHE A 72 14.55 -13.35 6.43
C PHE A 72 15.50 -12.14 6.42
N PHE A 73 14.95 -10.93 6.34
CA PHE A 73 15.73 -9.70 6.34
C PHE A 73 16.47 -9.46 7.64
N GLU A 74 15.83 -9.64 8.79
CA GLU A 74 16.48 -9.48 10.10
C GLU A 74 17.64 -10.46 10.31
N GLN A 75 17.60 -11.64 9.66
CA GLN A 75 18.65 -12.65 9.76
C GLN A 75 19.80 -12.47 8.76
N THR A 76 19.54 -11.83 7.62
CA THR A 76 20.48 -11.84 6.49
C THR A 76 20.96 -10.46 6.08
N ALA A 77 20.22 -9.40 6.40
CA ALA A 77 20.55 -8.07 5.95
C ALA A 77 21.49 -7.37 6.94
N GLU A 78 22.50 -6.69 6.41
CA GLU A 78 23.46 -5.91 7.19
C GLU A 78 23.14 -4.41 7.05
N PRO A 79 23.26 -3.61 8.12
CA PRO A 79 23.06 -2.17 8.03
C PRO A 79 24.17 -1.55 7.15
N LEU A 80 23.79 -0.69 6.21
CA LEU A 80 24.72 0.11 5.42
C LEU A 80 25.07 1.40 6.19
N PRO A 81 26.32 1.58 6.64
CA PRO A 81 26.68 2.76 7.44
C PRO A 81 26.78 4.07 6.63
N HIS A 82 26.75 4.03 5.30
CA HIS A 82 27.21 5.16 4.46
C HIS A 82 26.36 5.51 3.23
N ILE A 83 25.06 5.26 3.21
CA ILE A 83 24.22 5.72 2.08
C ILE A 83 23.22 6.77 2.54
N GLU A 84 23.66 8.01 2.33
CA GLU A 84 22.92 9.22 1.96
C GLU A 84 21.52 9.39 2.56
N CYS A 85 21.42 10.36 3.48
CA CYS A 85 20.26 11.23 3.66
C CYS A 85 19.85 11.80 2.28
N LYS A 86 19.08 11.04 1.51
CA LYS A 86 18.38 11.56 0.34
C LYS A 86 16.94 11.78 0.74
N ASN A 87 16.68 13.05 1.04
CA ASN A 87 15.39 13.71 1.17
C ASN A 87 14.74 13.53 2.55
N ASP A 88 14.89 14.57 3.37
CA ASP A 88 14.04 15.17 4.43
C ASP A 88 12.90 14.42 5.13
N GLU A 89 12.61 13.13 4.91
CA GLU A 89 11.44 12.48 5.52
C GLU A 89 11.65 11.09 6.10
N THR A 90 12.85 10.48 6.05
CA THR A 90 13.13 9.33 6.95
C THR A 90 14.62 9.15 7.24
N ASP A 91 15.00 9.44 8.48
CA ASP A 91 16.20 8.89 9.12
C ASP A 91 16.04 7.36 9.23
N GLY A 92 16.29 6.65 8.14
CA GLY A 92 16.18 5.20 8.06
C GLY A 92 17.52 4.57 7.73
N ILE A 93 18.02 3.70 8.62
CA ILE A 93 19.14 2.82 8.29
C ILE A 93 18.71 1.97 7.08
N THR A 94 19.46 2.09 5.98
CA THR A 94 19.28 1.23 4.80
C THR A 94 19.94 -0.11 5.10
N TYR A 95 19.27 -1.20 4.73
CA TYR A 95 19.75 -2.55 4.93
C TYR A 95 20.13 -3.18 3.60
N ARG A 96 21.26 -3.88 3.61
CA ARG A 96 21.81 -4.56 2.47
C ARG A 96 21.65 -6.06 2.61
N LEU A 97 21.14 -6.68 1.56
CA LEU A 97 21.21 -8.13 1.40
C LEU A 97 22.52 -8.58 0.73
N PRO A 98 23.03 -9.77 1.10
CA PRO A 98 24.17 -10.38 0.43
C PRO A 98 23.92 -10.54 -1.07
N LYS A 99 24.96 -10.30 -1.89
CA LYS A 99 24.90 -10.44 -3.35
C LYS A 99 24.60 -11.87 -3.82
N ALA A 100 24.79 -12.85 -2.93
CA ALA A 100 24.45 -14.24 -3.19
C ALA A 100 22.93 -14.46 -3.35
N TYR A 101 22.10 -13.52 -2.90
CA TYR A 101 20.66 -13.59 -3.04
C TYR A 101 20.19 -12.72 -4.20
N SER A 102 19.41 -13.30 -5.11
CA SER A 102 18.52 -12.56 -6.01
C SER A 102 17.12 -12.43 -5.40
N ARG A 103 16.30 -11.51 -5.93
CA ARG A 103 14.89 -11.43 -5.53
C ARG A 103 14.14 -12.73 -5.77
N ASP A 104 14.48 -13.43 -6.84
CA ASP A 104 13.87 -14.71 -7.20
C ASP A 104 14.25 -15.81 -6.19
N ASP A 105 15.49 -15.82 -5.71
CA ASP A 105 15.91 -16.75 -4.65
C ASP A 105 15.16 -16.48 -3.35
N VAL A 106 14.99 -15.20 -2.97
CA VAL A 106 14.22 -14.84 -1.78
C VAL A 106 12.76 -15.25 -1.95
N TYR A 107 12.15 -14.96 -3.10
CA TYR A 107 10.78 -15.38 -3.41
C TYR A 107 10.61 -16.89 -3.27
N ASN A 108 11.49 -17.69 -3.87
CA ASN A 108 11.43 -19.15 -3.82
C ASN A 108 11.53 -19.66 -2.37
N LYS A 109 12.46 -19.11 -1.56
CA LYS A 109 12.57 -19.47 -0.14
C LYS A 109 11.31 -19.16 0.66
N ILE A 110 10.64 -18.04 0.37
CA ILE A 110 9.39 -17.69 1.05
C ILE A 110 8.28 -18.65 0.62
N CYS A 111 8.17 -18.98 -0.67
CA CYS A 111 7.22 -19.96 -1.17
C CYS A 111 7.44 -21.35 -0.54
N GLU A 112 8.68 -21.81 -0.41
CA GLU A 112 9.02 -23.06 0.28
C GLU A 112 8.54 -23.06 1.74
N LYS A 113 8.78 -21.96 2.49
CA LYS A 113 8.27 -21.81 3.86
C LYS A 113 6.75 -21.85 3.93
N MET A 114 6.05 -21.24 2.97
CA MET A 114 4.58 -21.28 2.90
C MET A 114 4.08 -22.70 2.67
N VAL A 115 4.68 -23.43 1.73
CA VAL A 115 4.32 -24.84 1.45
C VAL A 115 4.56 -25.71 2.67
N ALA A 116 5.65 -25.50 3.41
CA ALA A 116 5.97 -26.26 4.62
C ALA A 116 4.91 -26.12 5.74
N VAL A 117 4.14 -25.02 5.74
CA VAL A 117 3.03 -24.79 6.69
C VAL A 117 1.66 -25.02 6.05
N ASN A 118 1.59 -25.74 4.92
CA ASN A 118 0.37 -26.02 4.16
C ASN A 118 -0.38 -24.76 3.68
N MET A 119 0.35 -23.67 3.38
CA MET A 119 -0.20 -22.45 2.80
C MET A 119 0.08 -22.36 1.30
N THR A 120 -0.89 -21.82 0.55
CA THR A 120 -0.71 -21.53 -0.87
C THR A 120 0.33 -20.41 -1.08
N PRO A 121 1.35 -20.62 -1.94
CA PRO A 121 2.31 -19.58 -2.28
C PRO A 121 1.66 -18.30 -2.81
N ILE A 122 2.20 -17.15 -2.42
CA ILE A 122 1.80 -15.87 -3.01
C ILE A 122 2.33 -15.74 -4.45
N SER A 123 1.67 -14.91 -5.26
CA SER A 123 2.19 -14.59 -6.59
C SER A 123 3.44 -13.71 -6.51
N LYS A 124 4.28 -13.79 -7.54
CA LYS A 124 5.47 -12.93 -7.68
C LYS A 124 5.11 -11.43 -7.64
N ALA A 125 4.00 -11.04 -8.26
CA ALA A 125 3.52 -9.66 -8.21
C ALA A 125 3.13 -9.22 -6.78
N ALA A 126 2.48 -10.09 -6.01
CA ALA A 126 2.16 -9.80 -4.61
C ALA A 126 3.43 -9.68 -3.76
N PHE A 127 4.42 -10.55 -4.01
CA PHE A 127 5.74 -10.48 -3.37
C PHE A 127 6.44 -9.15 -3.63
N GLU A 128 6.55 -8.73 -4.89
CA GLU A 128 7.19 -7.46 -5.26
C GLU A 128 6.47 -6.26 -4.63
N ASN A 129 5.13 -6.30 -4.59
CA ASN A 129 4.33 -5.28 -3.93
C ASN A 129 4.59 -5.21 -2.41
N ILE A 130 4.69 -6.36 -1.74
CA ILE A 130 5.04 -6.42 -0.32
C ILE A 130 6.43 -5.84 -0.10
N TRP A 131 7.42 -6.25 -0.90
CA TRP A 131 8.79 -5.76 -0.78
C TRP A 131 8.83 -4.24 -0.93
N LYS A 132 8.27 -3.70 -2.01
CA LYS A 132 8.32 -2.27 -2.31
C LYS A 132 7.57 -1.42 -1.28
N LYS A 133 6.43 -1.91 -0.78
CA LYS A 133 5.56 -1.14 0.12
C LYS A 133 6.00 -1.23 1.58
N ASP A 134 6.31 -2.44 2.05
CA ASP A 134 6.55 -2.71 3.46
C ASP A 134 8.05 -2.73 3.81
N PHE A 135 8.93 -2.96 2.84
CA PHE A 135 10.38 -3.09 3.05
C PHE A 135 11.21 -2.22 2.07
N PRO A 136 10.90 -0.92 1.89
CA PRO A 136 11.58 -0.06 0.93
C PRO A 136 13.08 0.11 1.23
N ASN A 137 13.47 -0.02 2.50
CA ASN A 137 14.85 0.18 2.97
C ASN A 137 15.74 -1.07 2.78
N TYR A 138 15.19 -2.17 2.26
CA TYR A 138 15.93 -3.41 2.04
C TYR A 138 16.29 -3.56 0.56
N GLY A 139 17.60 -3.44 0.27
CA GLY A 139 18.15 -3.48 -1.08
C GLY A 139 19.11 -4.63 -1.31
N ILE A 140 19.05 -5.24 -2.50
CA ILE A 140 20.10 -6.13 -3.00
C ILE A 140 21.13 -5.24 -3.72
N HIS A 141 22.22 -4.89 -3.04
CA HIS A 141 23.22 -3.99 -3.58
C HIS A 141 24.30 -4.74 -4.38
N ASN A 142 24.52 -4.28 -5.61
CA ASN A 142 25.55 -4.81 -6.51
C ASN A 142 26.96 -4.31 -6.19
N SER A 143 27.10 -3.23 -5.41
CA SER A 143 28.38 -2.66 -4.98
C SER A 143 29.06 -3.53 -3.92
N SER A 144 30.39 -3.53 -3.82
CA SER A 144 31.11 -4.26 -2.75
C SER A 144 30.75 -3.71 -1.35
N ALA A 145 30.81 -4.52 -0.29
CA ALA A 145 30.62 -4.08 1.10
C ALA A 145 31.66 -3.02 1.52
N PHE A 146 32.79 -3.01 0.82
CA PHE A 146 33.82 -1.98 0.88
C PHE A 146 33.59 -0.99 -0.25
N ALA A 147 32.60 -0.11 -0.12
CA ALA A 147 32.68 1.16 -0.83
C ALA A 147 33.83 1.93 -0.16
N LYS A 148 34.97 2.09 -0.84
CA LYS A 148 36.11 2.82 -0.30
C LYS A 148 35.64 4.22 0.09
N CYS A 149 35.77 4.60 1.36
CA CYS A 149 35.55 5.97 1.76
C CYS A 149 36.59 6.88 1.08
N ALA A 150 36.36 8.20 1.04
CA ALA A 150 37.27 9.14 0.40
C ALA A 150 38.73 9.01 0.92
N GLN A 151 38.91 8.67 2.21
CA GLN A 151 40.22 8.38 2.78
C GLN A 151 40.86 7.11 2.21
N CYS A 152 40.10 6.02 2.04
CA CYS A 152 40.60 4.79 1.42
C CYS A 152 40.98 4.96 -0.07
N ILE A 153 40.40 5.96 -0.76
CA ILE A 153 40.78 6.31 -2.14
C ILE A 153 42.07 7.13 -2.15
N TYR A 154 42.21 8.08 -1.21
CA TYR A 154 43.39 8.95 -1.10
C TYR A 154 44.69 8.15 -0.90
N PHE A 155 44.69 7.16 0.00
CA PHE A 155 45.88 6.34 0.28
C PHE A 155 46.32 5.41 -0.86
N MET A 156 45.47 5.15 -1.87
CA MET A 156 45.85 4.35 -3.03
C MET A 156 46.44 5.16 -4.18
N ASN A 157 46.27 6.49 -4.15
CA ASN A 157 46.79 7.39 -5.18
C ASN A 157 48.08 8.11 -4.75
N MET A 158 48.65 7.72 -3.60
CA MET A 158 50.02 8.01 -3.18
C MET A 158 50.91 6.80 -3.50
#